data_AF-A0A8H8IYV5-F1
#
_entry.id   AF-A0A8H8IYV5-F1
#
_cell.length_a   1.000
_cell.length_b   1.000
_cell.length_c   1.000
_cell.angle_alpha   90.00
_cell.angle_beta   90.00
_cell.angle_gamma   90.00
#
_symmetry.space_group_name_H-M   'P 1'
#
loop_
_entity.id
_entity.type
_entity.pdbx_description
1 polymer ?
#
loop_
_entity_poly.entity_id
_entity_poly.type
_entity_poly.pdbx_seq_one_letter_code
_entity_poly.pdbx_strand_id
1 'polypeptide(L)'
;MATREFSLLPPPASVPLHTFVLSGLKMLWMSLVTENPLTWDRVQGRSHPRADVTGPFYVIGAPNVNFAPGKAVLGAAEDLKSSPLFLFSGKILGPNGEPVAATLDLWQANTSGMYALTSYRNRGKVSTDPATGKFEVLTVPPAQYGISASVMRAAHIHAIISAPGYQPIVTQFYLASRNDPTPLKKDWQVLIQRPGWAVPTDKGDLFWDLPQLKDSDTEGVKLVAEWNGYLQNHGLKISCGASDIIKLNKA
;
A
#
# COMPACT_ATOMS: atom_id res chain seq x y z
N MET A 1 5.84 -13.03 -22.40
CA MET A 1 5.53 -12.37 -21.11
C MET A 1 5.10 -13.47 -20.16
N ALA A 2 5.92 -13.82 -19.17
CA ALA A 2 5.61 -14.93 -18.27
C ALA A 2 4.55 -14.47 -17.27
N THR A 3 3.28 -14.78 -17.54
CA THR A 3 2.17 -14.58 -16.60
C THR A 3 2.35 -15.58 -15.47
N ARG A 4 2.79 -15.11 -14.31
CA ARG A 4 2.84 -15.90 -13.08
C ARG A 4 1.39 -16.20 -12.70
N GLU A 5 0.93 -17.44 -12.89
CA GLU A 5 -0.45 -17.80 -12.55
C GLU A 5 -0.73 -17.51 -11.07
N PHE A 6 -1.93 -17.04 -10.77
CA PHE A 6 -2.32 -16.66 -9.40
C PHE A 6 -2.33 -17.87 -8.45
N SER A 7 -2.59 -19.06 -8.99
CA SER A 7 -2.46 -20.39 -8.37
C SER A 7 -1.02 -20.75 -7.99
N LEU A 8 -0.03 -20.12 -8.60
CA LEU A 8 1.40 -20.40 -8.43
C LEU A 8 2.11 -19.34 -7.58
N LEU A 9 1.37 -18.43 -6.93
CA LEU A 9 1.96 -17.55 -5.93
C LEU A 9 2.53 -18.44 -4.81
N PRO A 10 3.86 -18.41 -4.58
CA PRO A 10 4.44 -19.21 -3.52
C PRO A 10 3.89 -18.76 -2.17
N PRO A 11 3.84 -19.66 -1.18
CA PRO A 11 3.51 -19.25 0.18
C PRO A 11 4.47 -18.14 0.63
N PRO A 12 4.01 -17.18 1.45
CA PRO A 12 4.87 -16.12 1.93
C PRO A 12 6.10 -16.68 2.63
N ALA A 13 7.28 -16.28 2.19
CA ALA A 13 8.53 -16.73 2.79
C ALA A 13 8.61 -16.33 4.27
N SER A 14 9.18 -17.20 5.10
CA SER A 14 9.46 -16.91 6.50
C SER A 14 10.52 -15.81 6.64
N VAL A 15 10.39 -14.98 7.66
CA VAL A 15 11.41 -14.00 8.05
C VAL A 15 12.47 -14.72 8.90
N PRO A 16 13.74 -14.79 8.48
CA PRO A 16 14.80 -15.37 9.28
C PRO A 16 14.98 -14.62 10.61
N LEU A 17 15.40 -15.32 11.67
CA LEU A 17 15.59 -14.72 12.99
C LEU A 17 16.54 -13.51 12.97
N HIS A 18 17.65 -13.60 12.24
CA HIS A 18 18.60 -12.49 12.10
C HIS A 18 17.94 -11.27 11.43
N THR A 19 17.09 -11.49 10.41
CA THR A 19 16.34 -10.42 9.74
C THR A 19 15.32 -9.78 10.68
N PHE A 20 14.65 -10.60 11.50
CA PHE A 20 13.72 -10.10 12.53
C PHE A 20 14.44 -9.20 13.54
N VAL A 21 15.59 -9.64 14.07
CA VAL A 21 16.42 -8.85 15.00
C VAL A 21 16.90 -7.56 14.34
N LEU A 22 17.43 -7.62 13.11
CA LEU A 22 17.88 -6.44 12.38
C LEU A 22 16.73 -5.47 12.07
N SER A 23 15.53 -5.97 11.82
CA SER A 23 14.33 -5.15 11.66
C SER A 23 14.01 -4.40 12.95
N GLY A 24 14.07 -5.08 14.10
CA GLY A 24 13.90 -4.44 15.42
C GLY A 24 14.94 -3.36 15.69
N LEU A 25 16.22 -3.62 15.40
CA LEU A 25 17.29 -2.63 15.53
C LEU A 25 17.10 -1.43 14.60
N LYS A 26 16.71 -1.67 13.33
CA LYS A 26 16.39 -0.60 12.38
C LYS A 26 15.23 0.24 12.89
N MET A 27 14.17 -0.39 13.41
CA MET A 27 13.02 0.34 13.95
C MET A 27 13.41 1.21 15.14
N LEU A 28 14.20 0.67 16.07
CA LEU A 28 14.72 1.44 17.20
C LEU A 28 15.54 2.65 16.72
N TRP A 29 16.43 2.47 15.74
CA TRP A 29 17.18 3.56 15.15
C TRP A 29 16.27 4.62 14.52
N MET A 30 15.30 4.21 13.71
CA MET A 30 14.36 5.13 13.06
C MET A 30 13.58 5.94 14.10
N SER A 31 13.04 5.30 15.13
CA SER A 31 12.32 6.00 16.20
C SER A 31 13.18 6.99 16.99
N LEU A 32 14.48 6.73 17.14
CA LEU A 32 15.39 7.61 17.89
C LEU A 32 15.94 8.77 17.04
N VAL A 33 16.02 8.61 15.72
CA VAL A 33 16.75 9.52 14.83
C VAL A 33 15.84 10.21 13.81
N THR A 34 15.20 9.45 12.93
CA THR A 34 14.45 10.01 11.78
C THR A 34 12.98 10.23 12.08
N GLU A 35 12.43 9.54 13.07
CA GLU A 35 11.02 9.60 13.47
C GLU A 35 10.86 10.02 14.94
N ASN A 36 11.91 10.63 15.51
CA ASN A 36 11.87 11.16 16.87
C ASN A 36 10.95 12.38 16.93
N PRO A 37 9.90 12.38 17.78
CA PRO A 37 8.94 13.49 17.87
C PRO A 37 9.59 14.85 18.15
N LEU A 38 10.72 14.89 18.86
CA LEU A 38 11.42 16.13 19.21
C LEU A 38 12.16 16.76 18.02
N THR A 39 12.50 15.95 17.01
CA THR A 39 13.26 16.38 15.83
C THR A 39 12.50 16.20 14.52
N TRP A 40 11.29 15.65 14.55
CA TRP A 40 10.44 15.34 13.39
C TRP A 40 10.40 16.49 12.36
N ASP A 41 10.06 17.70 12.82
CA ASP A 41 9.95 18.91 11.97
C ASP A 41 11.29 19.42 11.41
N ARG A 42 12.41 18.85 11.85
CA ARG A 42 13.75 19.17 11.36
C ARG A 42 14.33 18.08 10.46
N VAL A 43 13.70 16.91 10.42
CA VAL A 43 14.19 15.74 9.67
C VAL A 43 13.09 15.25 8.71
N GLN A 44 12.48 14.10 8.97
CA GLN A 44 11.55 13.42 8.07
C GLN A 44 10.24 14.19 7.89
N GLY A 45 9.72 14.83 8.95
CA GLY A 45 8.46 15.59 8.87
C GLY A 45 8.50 16.78 7.92
N ARG A 46 9.68 17.38 7.73
CA ARG A 46 9.88 18.50 6.80
C ARG A 46 10.32 18.07 5.41
N SER A 47 10.74 16.82 5.22
CA SER A 47 11.28 16.36 3.94
C SER A 47 10.22 16.33 2.85
N HIS A 48 8.95 16.07 3.20
CA HIS A 48 7.85 15.98 2.25
C HIS A 48 6.48 16.18 2.92
N PRO A 49 5.50 16.86 2.30
CA PRO A 49 4.15 17.06 2.89
C PRO A 49 3.36 15.77 3.17
N ARG A 50 3.82 14.64 2.61
CA ARG A 50 3.26 13.30 2.86
C ARG A 50 4.17 12.40 3.70
N ALA A 51 5.20 12.98 4.32
CA ALA A 51 6.01 12.21 5.25
C ALA A 51 5.13 11.70 6.39
N ASP A 52 5.27 10.41 6.68
CA ASP A 52 4.60 9.75 7.79
C ASP A 52 5.61 8.82 8.47
N VAL A 53 5.26 8.32 9.64
CA VAL A 53 6.10 7.38 10.40
C VAL A 53 6.05 5.99 9.77
N THR A 54 7.10 5.22 9.99
CA THR A 54 7.22 3.83 9.55
C THR A 54 6.33 2.92 10.40
N GLY A 55 6.16 3.27 11.68
CA GLY A 55 5.40 2.45 12.62
C GLY A 55 6.12 1.14 12.97
N PRO A 56 5.65 0.40 13.99
CA PRO A 56 6.44 -0.65 14.64
C PRO A 56 6.54 -1.95 13.84
N PHE A 57 5.83 -2.04 12.72
CA PHE A 57 5.64 -3.30 12.00
C PHE A 57 6.45 -3.41 10.72
N TYR A 58 7.40 -2.52 10.44
CA TYR A 58 8.26 -2.68 9.27
C TYR A 58 9.26 -3.83 9.44
N VAL A 59 9.44 -4.62 8.38
CA VAL A 59 10.38 -5.75 8.32
C VAL A 59 11.26 -5.58 7.10
N ILE A 60 12.57 -5.57 7.28
CA ILE A 60 13.53 -5.40 6.19
C ILE A 60 13.54 -6.62 5.27
N GLY A 61 13.88 -6.41 4.00
CA GLY A 61 14.14 -7.53 3.08
C GLY A 61 12.90 -8.14 2.44
N ALA A 62 11.80 -7.39 2.36
CA ALA A 62 10.61 -7.83 1.64
C ALA A 62 10.93 -8.26 0.20
N PRO A 63 10.32 -9.36 -0.30
CA PRO A 63 10.62 -9.91 -1.61
C PRO A 63 10.13 -9.01 -2.74
N ASN A 64 10.69 -9.17 -3.94
CA ASN A 64 10.12 -8.59 -5.16
C ASN A 64 8.84 -9.36 -5.52
N VAL A 65 7.73 -8.63 -5.67
CA VAL A 65 6.40 -9.19 -5.96
C VAL A 65 5.85 -8.75 -7.33
N ASN A 66 6.68 -8.14 -8.17
CA ASN A 66 6.32 -7.74 -9.51
C ASN A 66 6.21 -8.95 -10.44
N PHE A 67 5.23 -8.94 -11.33
CA PHE A 67 5.12 -9.92 -12.42
C PHE A 67 5.16 -9.26 -13.81
N ALA A 68 5.01 -7.93 -13.87
CA ALA A 68 5.21 -7.11 -15.05
C ALA A 68 5.65 -5.69 -14.64
N PRO A 69 6.16 -4.84 -15.56
CA PRO A 69 6.48 -3.46 -15.25
C PRO A 69 5.29 -2.73 -14.64
N GLY A 70 5.48 -2.11 -13.48
CA GLY A 70 4.40 -1.42 -12.78
C GLY A 70 3.31 -2.31 -12.18
N LYS A 71 3.38 -3.65 -12.29
CA LYS A 71 2.30 -4.54 -11.84
C LYS A 71 2.79 -5.60 -10.86
N ALA A 72 2.11 -5.71 -9.72
CA ALA A 72 2.44 -6.62 -8.65
C ALA A 72 1.20 -7.24 -7.99
N VAL A 73 1.41 -8.36 -7.29
CA VAL A 73 0.42 -8.97 -6.39
C VAL A 73 1.03 -9.04 -5.00
N LEU A 74 0.37 -8.43 -4.02
CA LEU A 74 0.80 -8.37 -2.64
C LEU A 74 -0.18 -9.15 -1.76
N GLY A 75 0.29 -10.23 -1.13
CA GLY A 75 -0.52 -11.06 -0.24
C GLY A 75 -0.38 -12.56 -0.53
N ALA A 76 -0.95 -13.38 0.35
CA ALA A 76 -0.97 -14.83 0.14
C ALA A 76 -2.14 -15.22 -0.78
N ALA A 77 -1.97 -16.28 -1.55
CA ALA A 77 -3.00 -16.77 -2.47
C ALA A 77 -4.31 -17.10 -1.75
N GLU A 78 -4.23 -17.67 -0.55
CA GLU A 78 -5.40 -17.99 0.27
C GLU A 78 -6.19 -16.73 0.65
N ASP A 79 -5.50 -15.69 1.16
CA ASP A 79 -6.12 -14.44 1.59
C ASP A 79 -6.82 -13.73 0.42
N LEU A 80 -6.16 -13.72 -0.74
CA LEU A 80 -6.67 -13.10 -1.97
C LEU A 80 -7.89 -13.85 -2.53
N LYS A 81 -8.02 -15.15 -2.26
CA LYS A 81 -9.18 -15.95 -2.67
C LYS A 81 -10.34 -15.85 -1.68
N SER A 82 -10.06 -15.66 -0.40
CA SER A 82 -11.07 -15.65 0.66
C SER A 82 -11.54 -14.25 1.08
N SER A 83 -10.93 -13.19 0.53
CA SER A 83 -11.21 -11.79 0.92
C SER A 83 -11.62 -10.94 -0.28
N PRO A 84 -12.33 -9.82 -0.05
CA PRO A 84 -12.50 -8.79 -1.08
C PRO A 84 -11.16 -8.35 -1.66
N LEU A 85 -11.10 -8.18 -2.97
CA LEU A 85 -9.88 -7.74 -3.65
C LEU A 85 -9.81 -6.22 -3.71
N PHE A 86 -8.66 -5.69 -3.31
CA PHE A 86 -8.32 -4.28 -3.31
C PHE A 86 -7.27 -4.00 -4.36
N LEU A 87 -7.56 -3.07 -5.28
CA LEU A 87 -6.59 -2.59 -6.25
C LEU A 87 -6.00 -1.26 -5.79
N PHE A 88 -4.73 -1.29 -5.41
CA PHE A 88 -3.96 -0.10 -5.08
C PHE A 88 -3.16 0.36 -6.30
N SER A 89 -3.43 1.55 -6.82
CA SER A 89 -2.74 2.07 -7.99
C SER A 89 -2.25 3.50 -7.81
N GLY A 90 -1.46 3.98 -8.75
CA GLY A 90 -0.99 5.35 -8.69
C GLY A 90 0.14 5.66 -9.65
N LYS A 91 0.71 6.85 -9.49
CA LYS A 91 1.89 7.32 -10.23
C LYS A 91 2.92 7.89 -9.27
N ILE A 92 4.19 7.59 -9.50
CA ILE A 92 5.32 8.29 -8.89
C ILE A 92 5.92 9.22 -9.95
N LEU A 93 5.92 10.50 -9.64
CA LEU A 93 6.38 11.59 -10.50
C LEU A 93 7.48 12.38 -9.80
N GLY A 94 8.26 13.12 -10.56
CA GLY A 94 9.19 14.11 -10.02
C GLY A 94 8.56 15.48 -9.85
N PRO A 95 9.35 16.49 -9.42
CA PRO A 95 8.85 17.83 -9.16
C PRO A 95 8.20 18.49 -10.39
N ASN A 96 8.72 18.17 -11.58
CA ASN A 96 8.26 18.75 -12.85
C ASN A 96 7.13 17.92 -13.49
N GLY A 97 6.65 16.88 -12.81
CA GLY A 97 5.61 15.99 -13.31
C GLY A 97 6.12 14.88 -14.23
N GLU A 98 7.43 14.73 -14.37
CA GLU A 98 8.03 13.64 -15.14
C GLU A 98 7.81 12.28 -14.43
N PRO A 99 7.61 11.17 -15.18
CA PRO A 99 7.50 9.84 -14.58
C PRO A 99 8.81 9.41 -13.93
N VAL A 100 8.73 8.72 -12.79
CA VAL A 100 9.90 8.25 -12.04
C VAL A 100 9.91 6.74 -11.94
N ALA A 101 11.04 6.14 -12.32
CA ALA A 101 11.36 4.74 -12.02
C ALA A 101 11.71 4.60 -10.53
N ALA A 102 10.74 4.16 -9.74
CA ALA A 102 10.79 4.10 -8.30
C ALA A 102 10.53 2.68 -7.79
N THR A 103 10.99 2.40 -6.57
CA THR A 103 10.63 1.22 -5.81
C THR A 103 9.81 1.64 -4.59
N LEU A 104 8.66 0.98 -4.42
CA LEU A 104 7.79 1.06 -3.25
C LEU A 104 8.01 -0.22 -2.42
N ASP A 105 8.56 -0.09 -1.22
CA ASP A 105 8.60 -1.16 -0.21
C ASP A 105 7.30 -1.07 0.60
N LEU A 106 6.37 -2.00 0.36
CA LEU A 106 5.00 -1.96 0.88
C LEU A 106 4.81 -2.97 2.02
N TRP A 107 4.06 -2.57 3.04
CA TRP A 107 3.54 -3.47 4.08
C TRP A 107 2.19 -2.99 4.61
N GLN A 108 1.35 -3.94 5.02
CA GLN A 108 0.02 -3.64 5.54
C GLN A 108 -0.49 -4.75 6.47
N ALA A 109 -1.51 -4.42 7.26
CA ALA A 109 -2.31 -5.42 7.96
C ALA A 109 -3.16 -6.24 6.98
N ASN A 110 -3.59 -7.42 7.41
CA ASN A 110 -4.64 -8.18 6.71
C ASN A 110 -6.04 -7.57 6.95
N THR A 111 -7.07 -8.23 6.43
CA THR A 111 -8.49 -7.84 6.56
C THR A 111 -9.03 -7.92 7.99
N SER A 112 -8.26 -8.47 8.93
CA SER A 112 -8.58 -8.51 10.37
C SER A 112 -7.70 -7.57 11.21
N GLY A 113 -6.87 -6.74 10.58
CA GLY A 113 -6.02 -5.77 11.30
C GLY A 113 -4.74 -6.38 11.89
N MET A 114 -4.33 -7.56 11.42
CA MET A 114 -3.12 -8.24 11.92
C MET A 114 -1.95 -8.14 10.95
N TYR A 115 -0.76 -7.83 11.48
CA TYR A 115 0.51 -7.85 10.76
C TYR A 115 1.23 -9.20 10.96
N ALA A 116 1.73 -9.77 9.87
CA ALA A 116 2.68 -10.89 9.96
C ALA A 116 4.09 -10.35 10.27
N LEU A 117 4.74 -10.90 11.29
CA LEU A 117 6.10 -10.55 11.70
C LEU A 117 7.12 -11.68 11.44
N THR A 118 6.65 -12.92 11.36
CA THR A 118 7.48 -14.11 11.12
C THR A 118 7.46 -14.57 9.66
N SER A 119 6.71 -13.86 8.79
CA SER A 119 6.69 -14.08 7.35
C SER A 119 6.50 -12.77 6.59
N TYR A 120 6.81 -12.78 5.29
CA TYR A 120 6.59 -11.65 4.39
C TYR A 120 5.15 -11.57 3.85
N ARG A 121 4.16 -12.17 4.54
CA ARG A 121 2.75 -12.04 4.15
C ARG A 121 2.35 -10.55 4.17
N ASN A 122 1.68 -10.11 3.10
CA ASN A 122 1.30 -8.71 2.88
C ASN A 122 2.48 -7.72 2.91
N ARG A 123 3.68 -8.17 2.49
CA ARG A 123 4.90 -7.36 2.35
C ARG A 123 5.55 -7.59 1.00
N GLY A 124 6.05 -6.55 0.36
CA GLY A 124 6.68 -6.70 -0.94
C GLY A 124 7.23 -5.42 -1.53
N LYS A 125 8.25 -5.57 -2.36
CA LYS A 125 8.81 -4.51 -3.18
C LYS A 125 8.12 -4.48 -4.53
N VAL A 126 7.54 -3.34 -4.85
CA VAL A 126 6.85 -3.03 -6.11
C VAL A 126 7.65 -1.98 -6.85
N SER A 127 7.82 -2.15 -8.15
CA SER A 127 8.49 -1.18 -9.01
C SER A 127 7.47 -0.47 -9.87
N THR A 128 7.65 0.83 -10.08
CA THR A 128 6.87 1.54 -11.08
C THR A 128 7.26 1.11 -12.49
N ASP A 129 6.33 1.27 -13.43
CA ASP A 129 6.63 1.28 -14.84
C ASP A 129 7.55 2.48 -15.16
N PRO A 130 8.76 2.27 -15.70
CA PRO A 130 9.71 3.37 -15.92
C PRO A 130 9.25 4.43 -16.92
N ALA A 131 8.40 4.08 -17.89
CA ALA A 131 7.95 4.98 -18.93
C ALA A 131 6.82 5.90 -18.46
N THR A 132 6.02 5.45 -17.49
CA THR A 132 4.79 6.14 -17.06
C THR A 132 4.80 6.53 -15.58
N GLY A 133 5.72 5.99 -14.79
CA GLY A 133 5.76 6.14 -13.33
C GLY A 133 4.62 5.40 -12.63
N LYS A 134 3.80 4.61 -13.36
CA LYS A 134 2.61 3.95 -12.82
C LYS A 134 2.97 2.74 -11.95
N PHE A 135 2.17 2.48 -10.94
CA PHE A 135 2.16 1.20 -10.24
C PHE A 135 0.71 0.71 -10.05
N GLU A 136 0.56 -0.61 -9.98
CA GLU A 136 -0.68 -1.35 -9.82
C GLU A 136 -0.38 -2.55 -8.91
N VAL A 137 -1.06 -2.62 -7.77
CA VAL A 137 -0.86 -3.66 -6.76
C VAL A 137 -2.22 -4.26 -6.42
N LEU A 138 -2.41 -5.51 -6.79
CA LEU A 138 -3.56 -6.28 -6.32
C LEU A 138 -3.25 -6.86 -4.94
N THR A 139 -4.10 -6.59 -3.97
CA THR A 139 -3.95 -7.00 -2.57
C THR A 139 -5.32 -7.20 -1.91
N VAL A 140 -5.34 -7.41 -0.60
CA VAL A 140 -6.54 -7.35 0.25
C VAL A 140 -6.65 -5.97 0.93
N PRO A 141 -7.84 -5.45 1.24
CA PRO A 141 -7.97 -4.17 1.94
C PRO A 141 -7.48 -4.32 3.40
N PRO A 142 -6.55 -3.48 3.87
CA PRO A 142 -6.12 -3.52 5.27
C PRO A 142 -7.24 -3.05 6.19
N ALA A 143 -7.50 -3.74 7.29
CA ALA A 143 -8.45 -3.25 8.30
C ALA A 143 -7.80 -2.29 9.30
N GLN A 144 -8.63 -1.60 10.08
CA GLN A 144 -8.20 -0.85 11.26
C GLN A 144 -7.53 -1.80 12.28
N TYR A 145 -6.55 -1.30 13.03
CA TYR A 145 -5.86 -2.08 14.06
C TYR A 145 -5.50 -1.23 15.27
N GLY A 146 -5.45 -1.86 16.45
CA GLY A 146 -5.08 -1.20 17.69
C GLY A 146 -5.48 -2.05 18.90
N ILE A 147 -4.81 -1.84 20.03
CA ILE A 147 -5.06 -2.60 21.26
C ILE A 147 -6.26 -2.07 22.07
N SER A 148 -6.79 -0.88 21.72
CA SER A 148 -8.01 -0.31 22.29
C SER A 148 -8.62 0.72 21.32
N ALA A 149 -9.84 1.17 21.59
CA ALA A 149 -10.49 2.21 20.80
C ALA A 149 -9.74 3.56 20.83
N SER A 150 -9.00 3.87 21.90
CA SER A 150 -8.24 5.12 22.05
C SER A 150 -6.88 5.09 21.35
N VAL A 151 -6.41 3.92 20.92
CA VAL A 151 -5.17 3.76 20.13
C VAL A 151 -5.42 3.04 18.81
N MET A 152 -6.69 3.06 18.36
CA MET A 152 -7.09 2.49 17.07
C MET A 152 -6.50 3.33 15.95
N ARG A 153 -5.80 2.65 15.04
CA ARG A 153 -5.27 3.23 13.82
C ARG A 153 -6.22 2.98 12.67
N ALA A 154 -6.38 3.97 11.82
CA ALA A 154 -7.20 3.83 10.62
C ALA A 154 -6.62 2.76 9.69
N ALA A 155 -7.41 2.23 8.76
CA ALA A 155 -6.92 1.32 7.73
C ALA A 155 -5.87 2.03 6.86
N HIS A 156 -4.69 1.45 6.67
CA HIS A 156 -3.66 2.02 5.79
C HIS A 156 -2.71 0.98 5.20
N ILE A 157 -2.09 1.37 4.09
CA ILE A 157 -0.93 0.70 3.50
C ILE A 157 0.28 1.59 3.73
N HIS A 158 1.35 1.04 4.30
CA HIS A 158 2.61 1.77 4.43
C HIS A 158 3.45 1.65 3.15
N ALA A 159 4.26 2.68 2.89
CA ALA A 159 5.26 2.64 1.82
C ALA A 159 6.55 3.37 2.22
N ILE A 160 7.69 2.76 1.90
CA ILE A 160 8.94 3.48 1.70
C ILE A 160 9.15 3.59 0.19
N ILE A 161 9.19 4.81 -0.33
CA ILE A 161 9.33 5.08 -1.75
C ILE A 161 10.72 5.64 -2.00
N SER A 162 11.46 5.01 -2.90
CA SER A 162 12.84 5.39 -3.23
C SER A 162 13.07 5.34 -4.73
N ALA A 163 13.88 6.27 -5.23
CA ALA A 163 14.28 6.33 -6.63
C ALA A 163 15.66 6.99 -6.73
N PRO A 164 16.53 6.58 -7.68
CA PRO A 164 17.83 7.23 -7.90
C PRO A 164 17.67 8.73 -8.20
N GLY A 165 18.40 9.57 -7.47
CA GLY A 165 18.35 11.04 -7.63
C GLY A 165 17.15 11.73 -6.98
N TYR A 166 16.37 11.03 -6.16
CA TYR A 166 15.25 11.59 -5.39
C TYR A 166 15.41 11.30 -3.90
N GLN A 167 14.87 12.18 -3.06
CA GLN A 167 14.78 11.94 -1.62
C GLN A 167 13.78 10.81 -1.35
N PRO A 168 14.17 9.76 -0.60
CA PRO A 168 13.23 8.73 -0.21
C PRO A 168 12.19 9.30 0.74
N ILE A 169 10.96 8.80 0.64
CA ILE A 169 9.87 9.17 1.56
C ILE A 169 9.31 7.92 2.21
N VAL A 170 9.03 8.03 3.50
CA VAL A 170 8.13 7.12 4.21
C VAL A 170 6.75 7.77 4.23
N THR A 171 5.72 7.05 3.86
CA THR A 171 4.35 7.55 3.79
C THR A 171 3.35 6.44 4.12
N GLN A 172 2.11 6.82 4.39
CA GLN A 172 0.98 5.91 4.60
C GLN A 172 -0.19 6.32 3.70
N PHE A 173 -0.90 5.32 3.16
CA PHE A 173 -2.09 5.50 2.34
C PHE A 173 -3.31 5.08 3.16
N TYR A 174 -3.97 6.06 3.77
CA TYR A 174 -5.12 5.83 4.65
C TYR A 174 -6.42 5.66 3.88
N LEU A 175 -7.18 4.63 4.24
CA LEU A 175 -8.52 4.33 3.74
C LEU A 175 -9.54 4.55 4.86
N ALA A 176 -10.67 5.16 4.51
CA ALA A 176 -11.77 5.37 5.44
C ALA A 176 -13.11 4.96 4.79
N SER A 177 -14.00 4.36 5.58
CA SER A 177 -15.35 4.03 5.13
C SER A 177 -16.08 5.28 4.66
N ARG A 178 -16.86 5.17 3.57
CA ARG A 178 -17.57 6.29 2.92
C ARG A 178 -16.68 7.46 2.49
N ASN A 179 -15.36 7.28 2.49
CA ASN A 179 -14.40 8.38 2.46
C ASN A 179 -14.62 9.44 3.58
N ASP A 180 -15.17 9.05 4.72
CA ASP A 180 -15.31 9.93 5.89
C ASP A 180 -13.97 10.09 6.64
N PRO A 181 -13.40 11.30 6.76
CA PRO A 181 -12.17 11.52 7.52
C PRO A 181 -12.34 11.45 9.04
N THR A 182 -13.57 11.36 9.56
CA THR A 182 -13.82 11.41 11.01
C THR A 182 -13.06 10.34 11.80
N PRO A 183 -12.99 9.07 11.37
CA PRO A 183 -12.16 8.06 12.02
C PRO A 183 -10.67 8.41 11.99
N LEU A 184 -10.19 9.10 10.95
CA LEU A 184 -8.81 9.53 10.83
C LEU A 184 -8.45 10.61 11.85
N LYS A 185 -9.38 11.53 12.17
CA LYS A 185 -9.18 12.55 13.21
C LYS A 185 -8.96 11.96 14.61
N LYS A 186 -9.41 10.72 14.85
CA LYS A 186 -9.19 10.00 16.12
C LYS A 186 -7.85 9.28 16.17
N ASP A 187 -7.23 9.06 15.01
CA ASP A 187 -5.90 8.51 14.92
C ASP A 187 -4.91 9.66 15.13
N TRP A 188 -4.28 9.66 16.31
CA TRP A 188 -3.34 10.68 16.74
C TRP A 188 -2.09 10.82 15.85
N GLN A 189 -1.90 9.90 14.89
CA GLN A 189 -0.80 9.92 13.91
C GLN A 189 -1.27 10.21 12.47
N VAL A 190 -2.55 10.39 12.19
CA VAL A 190 -2.99 10.62 10.80
C VAL A 190 -2.80 12.05 10.38
N LEU A 191 -2.13 12.22 9.24
CA LEU A 191 -1.94 13.52 8.61
C LEU A 191 -2.81 13.72 7.36
N ILE A 192 -3.09 12.69 6.53
CA ILE A 192 -3.81 12.87 5.24
C ILE A 192 -4.57 11.62 4.77
N GLN A 193 -5.90 11.73 4.56
CA GLN A 193 -6.73 10.68 3.93
C GLN A 193 -6.43 10.47 2.44
N ARG A 194 -6.58 9.24 1.94
CA ARG A 194 -6.63 8.93 0.51
C ARG A 194 -8.01 8.39 0.12
N PRO A 195 -8.73 9.04 -0.81
CA PRO A 195 -10.06 8.58 -1.20
C PRO A 195 -9.97 7.23 -1.93
N GLY A 196 -10.83 6.30 -1.51
CA GLY A 196 -11.04 5.03 -2.19
C GLY A 196 -12.33 5.02 -3.02
N TRP A 197 -12.50 3.96 -3.78
CA TRP A 197 -13.68 3.66 -4.60
C TRP A 197 -14.05 2.18 -4.49
N ALA A 198 -15.31 1.87 -4.77
CA ALA A 198 -15.83 0.50 -4.84
C ALA A 198 -16.42 0.18 -6.22
N VAL A 199 -16.34 -1.09 -6.60
CA VAL A 199 -17.07 -1.67 -7.72
C VAL A 199 -18.33 -2.31 -7.15
N PRO A 200 -19.55 -1.98 -7.64
CA PRO A 200 -20.77 -2.58 -7.15
C PRO A 200 -20.76 -4.10 -7.34
N THR A 201 -21.29 -4.82 -6.37
CA THR A 201 -21.60 -6.25 -6.52
C THR A 201 -22.83 -6.45 -7.41
N ASP A 202 -23.12 -7.69 -7.81
CA ASP A 202 -24.32 -8.02 -8.59
C ASP A 202 -25.63 -7.68 -7.82
N LYS A 203 -25.55 -7.52 -6.49
CA LYS A 203 -26.65 -7.08 -5.63
C LYS A 203 -26.75 -5.56 -5.48
N GLY A 204 -25.80 -4.81 -6.04
CA GLY A 204 -25.69 -3.36 -5.91
C GLY A 204 -24.97 -2.87 -4.65
N ASP A 205 -24.56 -3.78 -3.75
CA ASP A 205 -23.85 -3.43 -2.53
C ASP A 205 -22.44 -2.89 -2.83
N LEU A 206 -22.00 -1.90 -2.04
CA LEU A 206 -20.67 -1.27 -2.12
C LEU A 206 -19.78 -1.69 -0.95
N PHE A 207 -18.53 -2.00 -1.23
CA PHE A 207 -17.55 -2.34 -0.19
C PHE A 207 -17.30 -1.13 0.73
N TRP A 208 -17.51 -1.29 2.04
CA TRP A 208 -17.35 -0.25 3.07
C TRP A 208 -18.11 1.05 2.80
N ASP A 209 -19.23 0.96 2.07
CA ASP A 209 -19.99 2.11 1.57
C ASP A 209 -19.10 3.14 0.83
N LEU A 210 -17.95 2.69 0.29
CA LEU A 210 -17.10 3.56 -0.53
C LEU A 210 -17.89 4.03 -1.74
N PRO A 211 -17.66 5.26 -2.21
CA PRO A 211 -18.35 5.74 -3.40
C PRO A 211 -18.05 4.82 -4.58
N GLN A 212 -19.05 4.60 -5.41
CA GLN A 212 -18.89 3.87 -6.65
C GLN A 212 -17.81 4.54 -7.52
N LEU A 213 -16.95 3.72 -8.13
CA LEU A 213 -16.05 4.18 -9.17
C LEU A 213 -16.86 4.84 -10.30
N LYS A 214 -16.66 6.14 -10.50
CA LYS A 214 -17.45 6.93 -11.45
C LYS A 214 -17.07 6.58 -12.88
N ASP A 215 -18.04 6.49 -13.77
CA ASP A 215 -17.80 6.28 -15.22
C ASP A 215 -16.97 7.40 -15.85
N SER A 216 -16.98 8.60 -15.25
CA SER A 216 -16.14 9.72 -15.65
C SER A 216 -14.65 9.49 -15.40
N ASP A 217 -14.28 8.59 -14.46
CA ASP A 217 -12.90 8.17 -14.22
C ASP A 217 -12.50 7.08 -15.22
N THR A 218 -12.29 7.49 -16.46
CA THR A 218 -11.99 6.57 -17.57
C THR A 218 -10.70 5.77 -17.35
N GLU A 219 -9.70 6.33 -16.67
CA GLU A 219 -8.46 5.62 -16.33
C GLU A 219 -8.73 4.54 -15.28
N GLY A 220 -9.47 4.84 -14.21
CA GLY A 220 -9.86 3.88 -13.19
C GLY A 220 -10.75 2.76 -13.74
N VAL A 221 -11.77 3.10 -14.53
CA VAL A 221 -12.68 2.12 -15.14
C VAL A 221 -11.94 1.15 -16.06
N LYS A 222 -11.07 1.69 -16.92
CA LYS A 222 -10.24 0.87 -17.83
C LYS A 222 -9.31 -0.05 -17.04
N LEU A 223 -8.64 0.47 -16.01
CA LEU A 223 -7.75 -0.29 -15.16
C LEU A 223 -8.48 -1.47 -14.48
N VAL A 224 -9.66 -1.22 -13.91
CA VAL A 224 -10.49 -2.27 -13.29
C VAL A 224 -10.92 -3.32 -14.32
N ALA A 225 -11.32 -2.90 -15.52
CA ALA A 225 -11.70 -3.82 -16.58
C ALA A 225 -10.53 -4.71 -17.02
N GLU A 226 -9.33 -4.14 -17.19
CA GLU A 226 -8.11 -4.90 -17.53
C GLU A 226 -7.77 -5.95 -16.48
N TRP A 227 -7.77 -5.56 -15.19
CA TRP A 227 -7.51 -6.49 -14.10
C TRP A 227 -8.61 -7.55 -13.95
N ASN A 228 -9.87 -7.18 -14.09
CA ASN A 228 -10.97 -8.16 -14.03
C ASN A 228 -10.88 -9.16 -15.19
N GLY A 229 -10.46 -8.74 -16.39
CA GLY A 229 -10.17 -9.66 -17.49
C GLY A 229 -9.06 -10.67 -17.14
N TYR A 230 -8.00 -10.23 -16.47
CA TYR A 230 -6.94 -11.11 -15.98
C TYR A 230 -7.41 -12.06 -14.87
N LEU A 231 -8.24 -11.56 -13.95
CA LEU A 231 -8.72 -12.28 -12.78
C LEU A 231 -9.87 -13.25 -13.08
N GLN A 232 -10.61 -13.03 -14.17
CA GLN A 232 -11.73 -13.87 -14.59
C GLN A 232 -11.34 -15.35 -14.71
N ASN A 233 -10.14 -15.63 -15.24
CA ASN A 233 -9.60 -17.00 -15.37
C ASN A 233 -9.39 -17.70 -14.02
N HIS A 234 -9.44 -16.96 -12.92
CA HIS A 234 -9.24 -17.44 -11.56
C HIS A 234 -10.52 -17.38 -10.72
N GLY A 235 -11.66 -16.99 -11.31
CA GLY A 235 -12.91 -16.78 -10.58
C GLY A 235 -12.87 -15.62 -9.59
N LEU A 236 -11.98 -14.65 -9.81
CA LEU A 236 -11.76 -13.50 -8.93
C LEU A 236 -12.22 -12.20 -9.60
N LYS A 237 -12.57 -11.20 -8.78
CA LYS A 237 -13.01 -9.87 -9.24
C LYS A 237 -12.60 -8.79 -8.24
N ILE A 238 -12.17 -7.64 -8.73
CA ILE A 238 -11.89 -6.46 -7.90
C ILE A 238 -13.17 -6.00 -7.22
N SER A 239 -13.09 -5.75 -5.91
CA SER A 239 -14.20 -5.23 -5.11
C SER A 239 -14.07 -3.72 -4.85
N CYS A 240 -12.85 -3.24 -4.67
CA CYS A 240 -12.57 -1.85 -4.32
C CYS A 240 -11.13 -1.47 -4.68
N GLY A 241 -10.80 -0.20 -4.54
CA GLY A 241 -9.44 0.28 -4.80
C GLY A 241 -9.23 1.72 -4.35
N ALA A 242 -8.00 2.18 -4.55
CA ALA A 242 -7.64 3.57 -4.39
C ALA A 242 -6.51 3.91 -5.36
N SER A 243 -6.46 5.17 -5.78
CA SER A 243 -5.41 5.69 -6.64
C SER A 243 -4.81 6.95 -6.03
N ASP A 244 -3.48 7.09 -6.07
CA ASP A 244 -2.80 8.30 -5.62
C ASP A 244 -1.61 8.68 -6.52
N ILE A 245 -1.29 9.96 -6.57
CA ILE A 245 -0.14 10.49 -7.32
C ILE A 245 0.88 11.06 -6.34
N ILE A 246 2.08 10.46 -6.31
CA ILE A 246 3.20 10.91 -5.49
C ILE A 246 4.20 11.71 -6.31
N LYS A 247 4.47 12.96 -5.90
CA LYS A 247 5.59 13.76 -6.42
C LYS A 247 6.76 13.64 -5.45
N LEU A 248 7.91 13.16 -5.89
CA LEU A 248 9.12 13.08 -5.09
C LEU A 248 9.92 14.39 -5.17
N ASN A 249 10.65 14.70 -4.10
CA ASN A 249 11.64 15.78 -4.09
C ASN A 249 12.98 15.28 -4.64
N LYS A 250 13.77 16.16 -5.27
CA LYS A 250 15.14 15.83 -5.69
C LYS A 250 16.07 15.70 -4.48
N ALA A 251 16.99 14.74 -4.56
CA ALA A 251 18.01 14.48 -3.54
C ALA A 251 18.93 15.68 -3.31
#